data_AF-A0A2A2PZ18-F1
#
_entry.id   AF-A0A2A2PZ18-F1
#
_cell.length_a   1.000
_cell.length_b   1.000
_cell.length_c   1.000
_cell.angle_alpha   90.00
_cell.angle_beta   90.00
_cell.angle_gamma   90.00
#
_symmetry.space_group_name_H-M   'P 1'
#
loop_
_entity.id
_entity.type
_entity.pdbx_description
1 polymer ?
#
loop_
_entity_poly.entity_id
_entity_poly.type
_entity_poly.pdbx_seq_one_letter_code
_entity_poly.pdbx_strand_id
1 'polypeptide(L)'
;MSPTLCIIGGCNGAGKTTLARELLPLLGLMRFLNADEIARGLSPLDPSLSAFKAGRLVLEEAKSLIASGSSFGLESTLSGKTYVAMLREARERGFRVIVHYVMIGSADQAVERVKLRVKMGGHHVPEEDVIRRFDRSIRHLLEDYLPLADEWGVWDNRIPPPREIASNTNVSLPDLVELLRAKKLMEKNPVIPNDTTAIVLEAGRVATEKMLDYYRRMDIRVTPEMTLAPEPETRARKKKSDA
;
A
#
# COMPACT_ATOMS: atom_id res chain seq x y z
N MET A 1 -21.37 -0.35 -18.41
CA MET A 1 -20.45 0.34 -17.46
C MET A 1 -19.13 0.53 -18.15
N SER A 2 -18.46 1.68 -17.97
CA SER A 2 -17.07 1.87 -18.43
C SER A 2 -16.14 0.91 -17.67
N PRO A 3 -15.19 0.24 -18.33
CA PRO A 3 -14.23 -0.61 -17.64
C PRO A 3 -13.30 0.23 -16.76
N THR A 4 -12.75 -0.39 -15.72
CA THR A 4 -11.92 0.31 -14.72
C THR A 4 -10.54 -0.32 -14.65
N LEU A 5 -9.51 0.53 -14.72
CA LEU A 5 -8.12 0.15 -14.45
C LEU A 5 -7.71 0.87 -13.16
N CYS A 6 -7.45 0.11 -12.10
CA CYS A 6 -6.98 0.64 -10.82
C CYS A 6 -5.49 0.33 -10.61
N ILE A 7 -4.69 1.34 -10.29
CA ILE A 7 -3.29 1.17 -9.91
C ILE A 7 -3.14 1.37 -8.41
N ILE A 8 -2.56 0.39 -7.73
CA ILE A 8 -2.06 0.52 -6.35
C ILE A 8 -0.55 0.77 -6.42
N GLY A 9 -0.16 2.03 -6.20
CA GLY A 9 1.18 2.58 -6.25
C GLY A 9 1.84 2.76 -4.88
N GLY A 10 3.17 2.90 -4.85
CA GLY A 10 3.94 3.11 -3.61
C GLY A 10 5.28 2.38 -3.57
N CYS A 11 6.23 2.86 -2.78
CA CYS A 11 7.55 2.24 -2.67
C CYS A 11 7.50 0.79 -2.12
N ASN A 12 8.61 0.07 -2.19
CA ASN A 12 8.74 -1.24 -1.53
C ASN A 12 8.50 -1.06 -0.01
N GLY A 13 7.85 -2.04 0.63
CA GLY A 13 7.52 -1.96 2.07
C GLY A 13 6.35 -1.03 2.43
N ALA A 14 5.74 -0.33 1.47
CA ALA A 14 4.66 0.61 1.76
C ALA A 14 3.34 -0.03 2.22
N GLY A 15 3.12 -1.33 1.99
CA GLY A 15 1.85 -2.00 2.31
C GLY A 15 0.82 -2.03 1.17
N LYS A 16 1.26 -1.84 -0.08
CA LYS A 16 0.43 -1.86 -1.28
C LYS A 16 -0.46 -3.11 -1.40
N THR A 17 0.13 -4.29 -1.26
CA THR A 17 -0.60 -5.55 -1.42
C THR A 17 -1.70 -5.72 -0.38
N THR A 18 -1.46 -5.23 0.85
CA THR A 18 -2.48 -5.22 1.90
C THR A 18 -3.64 -4.32 1.51
N LEU A 19 -3.36 -3.05 1.14
CA LEU A 19 -4.40 -2.13 0.68
C LEU A 19 -5.14 -2.67 -0.55
N ALA A 20 -4.43 -3.28 -1.51
CA ALA A 20 -5.03 -3.84 -2.71
C ALA A 20 -6.06 -4.93 -2.39
N ARG A 21 -5.76 -5.82 -1.43
CA ARG A 21 -6.65 -6.91 -1.00
C ARG A 21 -7.91 -6.41 -0.32
N GLU A 22 -7.84 -5.26 0.36
CA GLU A 22 -8.98 -4.64 1.03
C GLU A 22 -9.81 -3.81 0.04
N LEU A 23 -9.15 -2.98 -0.76
CA LEU A 23 -9.80 -1.95 -1.57
C LEU A 23 -10.32 -2.46 -2.91
N LEU A 24 -9.58 -3.32 -3.61
CA LEU A 24 -9.98 -3.78 -4.96
C LEU A 24 -11.31 -4.56 -4.95
N PRO A 25 -11.60 -5.47 -4.00
CA PRO A 25 -12.91 -6.13 -3.93
C PRO A 25 -14.08 -5.16 -3.72
N LEU A 26 -13.88 -4.10 -2.92
CA LEU A 26 -14.90 -3.06 -2.70
C LEU A 26 -15.19 -2.26 -3.98
N LEU A 27 -14.20 -2.15 -4.87
CA LEU A 27 -14.35 -1.57 -6.20
C LEU A 27 -14.87 -2.56 -7.26
N GLY A 28 -15.18 -3.81 -6.87
CA GLY A 28 -15.58 -4.88 -7.79
C GLY A 28 -14.44 -5.40 -8.69
N LEU A 29 -13.18 -5.10 -8.35
CA LEU A 29 -12.00 -5.44 -9.13
C LEU A 29 -11.36 -6.73 -8.61
N MET A 30 -11.88 -7.87 -9.06
CA MET A 30 -11.38 -9.19 -8.65
C MET A 30 -10.08 -9.60 -9.36
N ARG A 31 -9.82 -9.05 -10.56
CA ARG A 31 -8.60 -9.33 -11.31
C ARG A 31 -7.48 -8.40 -10.85
N PHE A 32 -6.45 -8.95 -10.22
CA PHE A 32 -5.33 -8.19 -9.67
C PHE A 32 -3.99 -8.69 -10.22
N LEU A 33 -3.27 -7.81 -10.93
CA LEU A 33 -1.97 -8.11 -11.50
C LEU A 33 -0.86 -7.64 -10.56
N ASN A 34 -0.07 -8.59 -10.05
CA ASN A 34 1.07 -8.31 -9.18
C ASN A 34 2.29 -9.11 -9.64
N ALA A 35 3.35 -8.41 -10.04
CA ALA A 35 4.58 -9.02 -10.53
C ALA A 35 5.28 -9.89 -9.47
N ASP A 36 5.25 -9.51 -8.19
CA ASP A 36 5.89 -10.27 -7.11
C ASP A 36 5.16 -11.61 -6.87
N GLU A 37 3.82 -11.61 -6.97
CA GLU A 37 3.01 -12.83 -6.85
C GLU A 37 3.19 -13.76 -8.06
N ILE A 38 3.25 -13.20 -9.28
CA ILE A 38 3.53 -13.97 -10.49
C ILE A 38 4.95 -14.57 -10.45
N ALA A 39 5.94 -13.79 -10.03
CA ALA A 39 7.32 -14.26 -9.89
C ALA A 39 7.41 -15.42 -8.88
N ARG A 40 6.69 -15.31 -7.75
CA ARG A 40 6.61 -16.37 -6.75
C ARG A 40 5.92 -17.62 -7.29
N GLY A 41 4.87 -17.48 -8.09
CA GLY A 41 4.22 -18.61 -8.76
C GLY A 41 5.13 -19.32 -9.76
N LEU A 42 5.96 -18.57 -10.50
CA LEU A 42 6.88 -19.12 -11.50
C LEU A 42 8.13 -19.76 -10.88
N SER A 43 8.64 -19.21 -9.79
CA SER A 43 9.83 -19.72 -9.10
C SER A 43 9.64 -19.62 -7.58
N PRO A 44 8.92 -20.59 -6.97
CA PRO A 44 8.57 -20.52 -5.55
C PRO A 44 9.76 -20.48 -4.60
N LEU A 45 10.88 -21.13 -4.98
CA LEU A 45 12.09 -21.20 -4.15
C LEU A 45 13.00 -19.98 -4.32
N ASP A 46 12.97 -19.33 -5.48
CA ASP A 46 13.69 -18.09 -5.75
C ASP A 46 12.95 -17.23 -6.77
N PRO A 47 12.03 -16.34 -6.31
CA PRO A 47 11.25 -15.49 -7.21
C PRO A 47 12.11 -14.51 -8.03
N SER A 48 13.34 -14.21 -7.59
CA SER A 48 14.20 -13.24 -8.27
C SER A 48 14.59 -13.70 -9.68
N LEU A 49 14.73 -15.01 -9.88
CA LEU A 49 15.03 -15.64 -11.18
C LEU A 49 13.94 -15.38 -12.23
N SER A 50 12.71 -15.14 -11.79
CA SER A 50 11.54 -14.94 -12.65
C SER A 50 11.05 -13.49 -12.67
N ALA A 51 11.72 -12.55 -12.00
CA ALA A 51 11.24 -11.17 -11.85
C ALA A 51 11.02 -10.46 -13.19
N PHE A 52 11.98 -10.58 -14.13
CA PHE A 52 11.85 -9.96 -15.46
C PHE A 52 10.72 -10.58 -16.28
N LYS A 53 10.62 -11.92 -16.26
CA LYS A 53 9.56 -12.66 -16.94
C LYS A 53 8.18 -12.31 -16.37
N ALA A 54 8.05 -12.24 -15.04
CA ALA A 54 6.82 -11.85 -14.35
C ALA A 54 6.39 -10.42 -14.73
N GLY A 55 7.34 -9.47 -14.78
CA GLY A 55 7.06 -8.11 -15.23
C GLY A 55 6.52 -8.07 -16.67
N ARG A 56 7.09 -8.87 -17.58
CA ARG A 56 6.57 -8.99 -18.95
C ARG A 56 5.17 -9.58 -19.00
N LEU A 57 4.90 -10.64 -18.23
CA LEU A 57 3.57 -11.26 -18.16
C LEU A 57 2.50 -10.29 -17.63
N VAL A 58 2.83 -9.46 -16.63
CA VAL A 58 1.93 -8.39 -16.17
C VAL A 58 1.56 -7.45 -17.31
N LEU A 59 2.54 -7.01 -18.12
CA LEU A 59 2.30 -6.10 -19.23
C LEU A 59 1.47 -6.76 -20.35
N GLU A 60 1.74 -8.04 -20.65
CA GLU A 60 1.01 -8.81 -21.66
C GLU A 60 -0.46 -9.02 -21.23
N GLU A 61 -0.70 -9.43 -19.98
CA GLU A 61 -2.05 -9.62 -19.45
C GLU A 61 -2.80 -8.28 -19.35
N ALA A 62 -2.16 -7.21 -18.88
CA ALA A 62 -2.78 -5.90 -18.82
C ALA A 62 -3.22 -5.41 -20.20
N LYS A 63 -2.39 -5.61 -21.24
CA LYS A 63 -2.77 -5.29 -22.63
C LYS A 63 -3.95 -6.11 -23.12
N SER A 64 -3.99 -7.41 -22.80
CA SER A 64 -5.11 -8.30 -23.12
C SER A 64 -6.42 -7.84 -22.46
N LEU A 65 -6.37 -7.44 -21.20
CA LEU A 65 -7.51 -6.92 -20.45
C LEU A 65 -7.99 -5.57 -21.00
N ILE A 66 -7.07 -4.68 -21.37
CA ILE A 66 -7.39 -3.42 -22.04
C ILE A 66 -8.05 -3.67 -23.40
N ALA A 67 -7.52 -4.58 -24.21
CA ALA A 67 -8.07 -4.91 -25.51
C ALA A 67 -9.48 -5.52 -25.43
N SER A 68 -9.75 -6.31 -24.39
CA SER A 68 -11.06 -6.94 -24.14
C SER A 68 -12.04 -6.05 -23.37
N GLY A 69 -11.64 -4.86 -22.91
CA GLY A 69 -12.48 -3.99 -22.09
C GLY A 69 -12.79 -4.57 -20.70
N SER A 70 -11.88 -5.37 -20.15
CA SER A 70 -12.06 -6.02 -18.83
C SER A 70 -11.45 -5.19 -17.72
N SER A 71 -12.20 -4.94 -16.65
CA SER A 71 -11.71 -4.19 -15.47
C SER A 71 -10.67 -4.98 -14.66
N PHE A 72 -9.64 -4.30 -14.17
CA PHE A 72 -8.59 -4.93 -13.35
C PHE A 72 -7.86 -3.93 -12.44
N GLY A 73 -7.24 -4.48 -11.40
CA GLY A 73 -6.25 -3.79 -10.57
C GLY A 73 -4.83 -4.21 -10.93
N LEU A 74 -3.85 -3.34 -10.73
CA LEU A 74 -2.44 -3.66 -10.85
C LEU A 74 -1.63 -3.03 -9.72
N GLU A 75 -0.61 -3.75 -9.23
CA GLU A 75 0.34 -3.21 -8.27
C GLU A 75 1.60 -2.70 -8.99
N SER A 76 2.08 -1.52 -8.60
CA SER A 76 3.34 -1.01 -9.11
C SER A 76 4.09 -0.20 -8.05
N THR A 77 5.41 -0.13 -8.18
CA THR A 77 6.19 0.81 -7.37
C THR A 77 6.06 2.25 -7.84
N LEU A 78 5.55 2.47 -9.05
CA LEU A 78 5.58 3.76 -9.77
C LEU A 78 6.99 4.37 -9.89
N SER A 79 8.04 3.55 -9.76
CA SER A 79 9.43 4.04 -9.80
C SER A 79 10.00 4.26 -11.22
N GLY A 80 9.14 4.11 -12.23
CA GLY A 80 9.46 4.36 -13.64
C GLY A 80 8.17 4.57 -14.44
N LYS A 81 8.31 4.84 -15.73
CA LYS A 81 7.21 5.24 -16.62
C LYS A 81 6.56 4.09 -17.40
N THR A 82 6.88 2.83 -17.06
CA THR A 82 6.47 1.64 -17.81
C THR A 82 4.97 1.58 -18.12
N TYR A 83 4.13 2.00 -17.17
CA TYR A 83 2.67 1.93 -17.32
C TYR A 83 2.05 3.21 -17.89
N VAL A 84 2.81 4.28 -18.12
CA VAL A 84 2.26 5.57 -18.57
C VAL A 84 1.62 5.45 -19.96
N ALA A 85 2.30 4.78 -20.90
CA ALA A 85 1.76 4.55 -22.23
C ALA A 85 0.51 3.65 -22.20
N MET A 86 0.53 2.63 -21.34
CA MET A 86 -0.61 1.72 -21.14
C MET A 86 -1.83 2.45 -20.58
N LEU A 87 -1.64 3.36 -19.62
CA LEU A 87 -2.73 4.18 -19.07
C LEU A 87 -3.34 5.09 -20.12
N ARG A 88 -2.52 5.70 -20.98
CA ARG A 88 -3.03 6.52 -22.10
C ARG A 88 -3.88 5.67 -23.05
N GLU A 89 -3.40 4.50 -23.44
CA GLU A 89 -4.16 3.57 -24.29
C GLU A 89 -5.47 3.14 -23.62
N ALA A 90 -5.45 2.84 -22.32
CA ALA A 90 -6.66 2.45 -21.58
C ALA A 90 -7.71 3.58 -21.61
N ARG A 91 -7.29 4.83 -21.40
CA ARG A 91 -8.19 6.00 -21.47
C ARG A 91 -8.76 6.22 -22.86
N GLU A 92 -7.93 6.09 -23.89
CA GLU A 92 -8.38 6.17 -25.30
C GLU A 92 -9.44 5.10 -25.63
N ARG A 93 -9.41 3.96 -24.93
CA ARG A 93 -10.40 2.88 -25.01
C ARG A 93 -11.57 3.03 -24.04
N GLY A 94 -11.69 4.16 -23.34
CA GLY A 94 -12.80 4.46 -22.45
C GLY A 94 -12.71 3.83 -21.06
N PHE A 95 -11.52 3.41 -20.61
CA PHE A 95 -11.32 3.00 -19.23
C PHE A 95 -11.38 4.22 -18.29
N ARG A 96 -12.05 4.04 -17.16
CA ARG A 96 -11.86 4.86 -15.97
C ARG A 96 -10.57 4.44 -15.27
N VAL A 97 -9.65 5.38 -15.08
CA VAL A 97 -8.36 5.15 -14.42
C VAL A 97 -8.42 5.64 -12.98
N ILE A 98 -8.15 4.74 -12.04
CA ILE A 98 -8.08 5.03 -10.61
C ILE A 98 -6.64 4.82 -10.12
N VAL A 99 -6.08 5.77 -9.37
CA VAL A 99 -4.74 5.65 -8.80
C VAL A 99 -4.77 5.80 -7.29
N HIS A 100 -4.47 4.73 -6.56
CA HIS A 100 -4.21 4.81 -5.13
C HIS A 100 -2.72 4.71 -4.85
N TYR A 101 -2.19 5.62 -4.03
CA TYR A 101 -0.78 5.63 -3.67
C TYR A 101 -0.59 5.44 -2.17
N VAL A 102 0.24 4.48 -1.78
CA VAL A 102 0.59 4.22 -0.38
C VAL A 102 1.96 4.79 -0.08
N MET A 103 2.01 5.71 0.88
CA MET A 103 3.23 6.37 1.34
C MET A 103 3.63 5.91 2.74
N ILE A 104 4.91 5.99 3.02
CA ILE A 104 5.52 5.79 4.34
C ILE A 104 6.50 6.93 4.61
N GLY A 105 7.06 6.97 5.81
CA GLY A 105 7.67 8.17 6.36
C GLY A 105 9.11 8.44 5.92
N SER A 106 9.82 7.44 5.41
CA SER A 106 11.18 7.61 4.91
C SER A 106 11.64 6.38 4.10
N ALA A 107 12.74 6.55 3.36
CA ALA A 107 13.43 5.44 2.71
C ALA A 107 13.96 4.42 3.72
N ASP A 108 14.48 4.86 4.87
CA ASP A 108 14.95 3.96 5.95
C ASP A 108 13.80 3.08 6.46
N GLN A 109 12.61 3.66 6.67
CA GLN A 109 11.43 2.89 7.03
C GLN A 109 11.07 1.85 5.96
N ALA A 110 11.25 2.18 4.68
CA ALA A 110 11.03 1.25 3.58
C ALA A 110 12.00 0.05 3.68
N VAL A 111 13.28 0.33 3.92
CA VAL A 111 14.35 -0.66 4.05
C VAL A 111 14.10 -1.58 5.25
N GLU A 112 13.78 -1.02 6.42
CA GLU A 112 13.46 -1.79 7.62
C GLU A 112 12.27 -2.73 7.40
N ARG A 113 11.21 -2.25 6.75
CA ARG A 113 10.03 -3.06 6.44
C ARG A 113 10.35 -4.18 5.45
N VAL A 114 11.20 -3.92 4.45
CA VAL A 114 11.67 -4.96 3.52
C VAL A 114 12.51 -6.00 4.28
N LYS A 115 13.43 -5.58 5.15
CA LYS A 115 14.24 -6.48 6.00
C LYS A 115 13.35 -7.37 6.88
N LEU A 116 12.32 -6.80 7.52
CA LEU A 116 11.36 -7.55 8.32
C LEU A 116 10.56 -8.55 7.47
N ARG A 117 10.08 -8.13 6.29
CA ARG A 117 9.38 -9.02 5.34
C ARG A 117 10.24 -10.21 4.92
N VAL A 118 11.52 -9.99 4.65
CA VAL A 118 12.47 -11.07 4.30
C VAL A 118 12.64 -12.06 5.45
N LYS A 119 12.74 -11.57 6.70
CA LYS A 119 12.78 -12.44 7.89
C LYS A 119 11.51 -13.31 8.03
N MET A 120 10.37 -12.83 7.52
CA MET A 120 9.11 -13.58 7.48
C MET A 120 8.93 -14.43 6.20
N GLY A 121 9.99 -14.62 5.40
CA GLY A 121 9.96 -15.45 4.19
C GLY A 121 9.46 -14.74 2.92
N GLY A 122 9.35 -13.42 2.92
CA GLY A 122 8.99 -12.64 1.73
C GLY A 122 10.18 -12.27 0.83
N HIS A 123 9.90 -11.62 -0.30
CA HIS A 123 10.91 -11.31 -1.32
C HIS A 123 11.93 -10.26 -0.87
N HIS A 124 13.22 -10.55 -1.14
CA HIS A 124 14.32 -9.62 -0.94
C HIS A 124 14.41 -8.59 -2.06
N VAL A 125 14.70 -7.34 -1.71
CA VAL A 125 14.98 -6.26 -2.66
C VAL A 125 16.24 -5.56 -2.16
N PRO A 126 17.25 -5.30 -3.03
CA PRO A 126 18.45 -4.58 -2.62
C PRO A 126 18.13 -3.21 -2.02
N GLU A 127 18.87 -2.83 -0.99
CA GLU A 127 18.64 -1.59 -0.24
C GLU A 127 18.70 -0.33 -1.13
N GLU A 128 19.73 -0.26 -1.99
CA GLU A 128 19.90 0.81 -2.97
C GLU A 128 18.69 0.94 -3.92
N ASP A 129 18.11 -0.19 -4.29
CA ASP A 129 16.92 -0.26 -5.12
C ASP A 129 15.69 0.26 -4.36
N VAL A 130 15.55 -0.05 -3.08
CA VAL A 130 14.46 0.45 -2.23
C VAL A 130 14.54 1.98 -2.12
N ILE A 131 15.71 2.52 -1.78
CA ILE A 131 15.95 3.96 -1.63
C ILE A 131 15.68 4.68 -2.96
N ARG A 132 16.29 4.21 -4.06
CA ARG A 132 16.10 4.79 -5.39
C ARG A 132 14.62 4.77 -5.83
N ARG A 133 13.89 3.69 -5.52
CA ARG A 133 12.46 3.58 -5.87
C ARG A 133 11.59 4.48 -5.00
N PHE A 134 11.93 4.70 -3.73
CA PHE A 134 11.23 5.61 -2.83
C PHE A 134 11.19 7.04 -3.39
N ASP A 135 12.34 7.59 -3.78
CA ASP A 135 12.38 8.94 -4.35
C ASP A 135 11.73 9.05 -5.72
N ARG A 136 11.85 8.00 -6.55
CA ARG A 136 11.25 7.98 -7.88
C ARG A 136 9.74 7.85 -7.85
N SER A 137 9.19 7.07 -6.93
CA SER A 137 7.76 6.78 -6.90
C SER A 137 6.91 8.01 -6.67
N ILE A 138 7.31 8.91 -5.76
CA ILE A 138 6.59 10.16 -5.50
C ILE A 138 6.67 11.11 -6.70
N ARG A 139 7.85 11.24 -7.30
CA ARG A 139 8.04 12.11 -8.48
C ARG A 139 7.15 11.67 -9.64
N HIS A 140 7.23 10.39 -10.01
CA HIS A 140 6.41 9.86 -11.10
C HIS A 140 4.93 9.85 -10.77
N LEU A 141 4.53 9.61 -9.51
CA LEU A 141 3.15 9.77 -9.09
C LEU A 141 2.61 11.14 -9.51
N LEU A 142 3.30 12.20 -9.10
CA LEU A 142 2.87 13.58 -9.34
C LEU A 142 2.98 13.99 -10.81
N GLU A 143 4.08 13.66 -11.46
CA GLU A 143 4.39 14.16 -12.81
C GLU A 143 3.77 13.33 -13.94
N ASP A 144 3.63 12.02 -13.75
CA ASP A 144 3.31 11.08 -14.84
C ASP A 144 1.99 10.34 -14.64
N TYR A 145 1.61 9.99 -13.40
CA TYR A 145 0.47 9.11 -13.12
C TYR A 145 -0.80 9.86 -12.75
N LEU A 146 -0.75 10.81 -11.82
CA LEU A 146 -1.93 11.59 -11.43
C LEU A 146 -2.56 12.40 -12.58
N PRO A 147 -1.80 12.96 -13.54
CA PRO A 147 -2.40 13.60 -14.71
C PRO A 147 -3.20 12.66 -15.63
N LEU A 148 -3.02 11.34 -15.47
CA LEU A 148 -3.75 10.30 -16.21
C LEU A 148 -4.86 9.66 -15.38
N ALA A 149 -5.03 10.05 -14.12
CA ALA A 149 -6.03 9.48 -13.23
C ALA A 149 -7.33 10.27 -13.35
N ASP A 150 -8.45 9.56 -13.50
CA ASP A 150 -9.78 10.17 -13.36
C ASP A 150 -10.15 10.30 -11.88
N GLU A 151 -9.67 9.36 -11.05
CA GLU A 151 -9.80 9.38 -9.58
C GLU A 151 -8.49 8.97 -8.91
N TRP A 152 -8.23 9.53 -7.73
CA TRP A 152 -7.04 9.21 -6.98
C TRP A 152 -7.22 9.32 -5.47
N GLY A 153 -6.44 8.54 -4.74
CA GLY A 153 -6.36 8.59 -3.27
C GLY A 153 -4.94 8.32 -2.77
N VAL A 154 -4.53 9.02 -1.71
CA VAL A 154 -3.22 8.90 -1.09
C VAL A 154 -3.37 8.44 0.35
N TRP A 155 -2.62 7.40 0.70
CA TRP A 155 -2.73 6.66 1.94
C TRP A 155 -1.42 6.76 2.73
N ASP A 156 -1.51 7.22 3.96
CA ASP A 156 -0.40 7.22 4.91
C ASP A 156 -0.37 5.88 5.65
N ASN A 157 0.73 5.16 5.51
CA ASN A 157 0.96 3.90 6.21
C ASN A 157 2.24 3.95 7.05
N ARG A 158 2.63 5.11 7.58
CA ARG A 158 3.75 5.24 8.54
C ARG A 158 3.54 4.38 9.78
N ILE A 159 2.32 4.38 10.30
CA ILE A 159 1.86 3.53 11.40
C ILE A 159 0.65 2.76 10.86
N PRO A 160 0.74 1.43 10.69
CA PRO A 160 -0.40 0.62 10.26
C PRO A 160 -1.57 0.71 11.26
N PRO A 161 -2.83 0.58 10.79
CA PRO A 161 -3.26 0.35 9.40
C PRO A 161 -3.17 1.63 8.52
N PRO A 162 -3.16 1.49 7.18
CA PRO A 162 -3.11 2.64 6.27
C PRO A 162 -4.35 3.55 6.45
N ARG A 163 -4.13 4.86 6.40
CA ARG A 163 -5.19 5.88 6.50
C ARG A 163 -5.18 6.77 5.27
N GLU A 164 -6.34 6.97 4.65
CA GLU A 164 -6.47 7.93 3.57
C GLU A 164 -6.26 9.36 4.11
N ILE A 165 -5.36 10.11 3.47
CA ILE A 165 -5.02 11.48 3.87
C ILE A 165 -5.42 12.53 2.84
N ALA A 166 -5.65 12.13 1.60
CA ALA A 166 -6.05 12.99 0.51
C ALA A 166 -6.65 12.16 -0.63
N SER A 167 -7.62 12.71 -1.32
CA SER A 167 -8.23 12.14 -2.52
C SER A 167 -8.76 13.25 -3.42
N ASN A 168 -9.11 12.90 -4.66
CA ASN A 168 -9.68 13.86 -5.61
C ASN A 168 -11.03 14.46 -5.19
N THR A 169 -11.66 13.94 -4.12
CA THR A 169 -12.91 14.47 -3.58
C THR A 169 -12.72 15.51 -2.48
N ASN A 170 -11.54 15.57 -1.85
CA ASN A 170 -11.30 16.43 -0.69
C ASN A 170 -10.08 17.36 -0.82
N VAL A 171 -9.15 17.08 -1.73
CA VAL A 171 -7.90 17.83 -1.89
C VAL A 171 -7.62 18.05 -3.38
N SER A 172 -7.23 19.26 -3.76
CA SER A 172 -6.84 19.55 -5.14
C SER A 172 -5.45 18.99 -5.45
N LEU A 173 -5.12 18.73 -6.72
CA LEU A 173 -3.79 18.25 -7.09
C LEU A 173 -2.65 19.20 -6.65
N PRO A 174 -2.76 20.54 -6.81
CA PRO A 174 -1.78 21.47 -6.26
C PRO A 174 -1.61 21.36 -4.74
N ASP A 175 -2.72 21.25 -4.00
CA ASP A 175 -2.67 21.11 -2.54
C ASP A 175 -2.05 19.79 -2.10
N LEU A 176 -2.29 18.70 -2.85
CA LEU A 176 -1.62 17.43 -2.64
C LEU A 176 -0.11 17.54 -2.84
N VAL A 177 0.34 18.24 -3.88
CA VAL A 177 1.76 18.47 -4.14
C VAL A 177 2.41 19.20 -2.96
N GLU A 178 1.77 20.25 -2.47
CA GLU A 178 2.24 21.00 -1.30
C GLU A 178 2.23 20.14 -0.03
N LEU A 179 1.19 19.34 0.19
CA LEU A 179 1.11 18.40 1.32
C LEU A 179 2.26 17.37 1.28
N LEU A 180 2.53 16.79 0.11
CA LEU A 180 3.61 15.80 -0.04
C LEU A 180 4.99 16.44 0.09
N ARG A 181 5.19 17.66 -0.43
CA ARG A 181 6.42 18.44 -0.24
C ARG A 181 6.65 18.77 1.23
N ALA A 182 5.63 19.28 1.91
CA ALA A 182 5.70 19.60 3.34
C ALA A 182 6.02 18.35 4.17
N LYS A 183 5.41 17.20 3.86
CA LYS A 183 5.75 15.94 4.52
C LYS A 183 7.18 15.47 4.25
N LYS A 184 7.69 15.65 3.02
CA LYS A 184 9.10 15.37 2.69
C LYS A 184 10.06 16.30 3.45
N LEU A 185 9.71 17.58 3.59
CA LEU A 185 10.47 18.57 4.37
C LEU A 185 10.46 18.27 5.89
N MET A 186 9.43 17.55 6.37
CA MET A 186 9.32 17.10 7.76
C MET A 186 10.03 15.77 8.05
N GLU A 187 10.70 15.15 7.07
CA GLU A 187 11.61 14.01 7.30
C GLU A 187 12.81 14.49 8.15
N LYS A 188 12.66 14.45 9.48
CA LYS A 188 13.83 14.42 10.37
C LYS A 188 14.50 13.04 10.23
N ASN A 189 15.84 13.01 10.27
CA ASN A 189 16.62 11.79 10.46
C ASN A 189 15.93 10.88 11.48
N PRO A 190 15.70 9.60 11.18
CA PRO A 190 15.00 8.73 12.11
C PRO A 190 15.76 8.68 13.44
N VAL A 191 15.07 9.07 14.51
CA VAL A 191 15.51 8.73 15.87
C VAL A 191 15.24 7.24 16.01
N ILE A 192 16.31 6.44 16.05
CA ILE A 192 16.28 4.99 16.27
C ILE A 192 15.64 4.74 17.65
N PRO A 193 14.42 4.18 17.76
CA PRO A 193 13.83 3.88 19.06
C PRO A 193 14.43 2.57 19.58
N ASN A 194 15.17 2.65 20.69
CA ASN A 194 15.72 1.47 21.37
C ASN A 194 14.59 0.55 21.90
N ASP A 195 14.68 -0.72 21.50
CA ASP A 195 14.19 -1.95 22.15
C ASP A 195 12.74 -2.10 22.62
N THR A 196 11.82 -1.15 22.38
CA THR A 196 10.43 -1.30 22.87
C THR A 196 9.45 -1.86 21.82
N THR A 197 9.81 -1.87 20.54
CA THR A 197 8.89 -2.24 19.45
C THR A 197 8.64 -3.74 19.34
N ALA A 198 9.62 -4.58 19.66
CA ALA A 198 9.48 -6.04 19.60
C ALA A 198 8.55 -6.57 20.72
N ILE A 199 8.64 -6.01 21.92
CA ILE A 199 7.79 -6.39 23.05
C ILE A 199 6.34 -5.96 22.80
N VAL A 200 6.13 -4.77 22.22
CA VAL A 200 4.78 -4.26 21.92
C VAL A 200 4.12 -5.01 20.75
N LEU A 201 4.88 -5.36 19.71
CA LEU A 201 4.38 -6.17 18.60
C LEU A 201 4.09 -7.62 19.02
N GLU A 202 4.96 -8.23 19.84
CA GLU A 202 4.76 -9.59 20.33
C GLU A 202 3.62 -9.66 21.36
N ALA A 203 3.47 -8.65 22.24
CA ALA A 203 2.32 -8.56 23.15
C ALA A 203 1.00 -8.42 22.39
N GLY A 204 0.97 -7.67 21.28
CA GLY A 204 -0.19 -7.58 20.39
C GLY A 204 -0.52 -8.92 19.72
N ARG A 205 0.49 -9.61 19.18
CA ARG A 205 0.33 -10.92 18.52
C ARG A 205 -0.18 -12.00 19.47
N VAL A 206 0.40 -12.11 20.66
CA VAL A 206 0.03 -13.12 21.68
C VAL A 206 -1.37 -12.86 22.26
N ALA A 207 -1.76 -11.59 22.42
CA ALA A 207 -3.11 -11.24 22.86
C ALA A 207 -4.17 -11.59 21.80
N THR A 208 -3.87 -11.35 20.51
CA THR A 208 -4.76 -11.72 19.39
C THR A 208 -4.89 -13.24 19.24
N GLU A 209 -3.79 -14.00 19.35
CA GLU A 209 -3.83 -15.48 19.23
C GLU A 209 -4.64 -16.14 20.36
N LYS A 210 -4.45 -15.74 21.61
CA LYS A 210 -5.21 -16.31 22.75
C LYS A 210 -6.71 -16.00 22.66
N MET A 211 -7.06 -14.82 22.16
CA MET A 211 -8.45 -14.40 21.99
C MET A 211 -9.14 -15.15 20.83
N LEU A 212 -8.47 -15.34 19.70
CA LEU A 212 -8.99 -16.15 18.58
C LEU A 212 -9.11 -17.64 18.92
N ASP A 213 -8.25 -18.15 19.79
CA ASP A 213 -8.33 -19.53 20.27
C ASP A 213 -9.49 -19.74 21.27
N TYR A 214 -9.73 -18.78 22.16
CA TYR A 214 -10.89 -18.77 23.05
C TYR A 214 -12.22 -18.78 22.27
N TYR A 215 -12.36 -17.93 21.25
CA TYR A 215 -13.58 -17.86 20.46
C TYR A 215 -13.84 -19.13 19.62
N ARG A 216 -12.79 -19.79 19.11
CA ARG A 216 -12.94 -21.08 18.43
C ARG A 216 -13.46 -22.19 19.34
N ARG A 217 -13.01 -22.24 20.61
CA ARG A 217 -13.46 -23.28 21.57
C ARG A 217 -14.91 -23.10 22.03
N MET A 218 -15.44 -21.89 21.95
CA MET A 218 -16.81 -21.56 22.31
C MET A 218 -17.77 -21.62 21.10
N ASP A 219 -17.29 -22.09 19.94
CA ASP A 219 -18.01 -22.13 18.65
C ASP A 219 -18.58 -20.76 18.23
N ILE A 220 -17.91 -19.68 18.67
CA ILE A 220 -18.26 -18.30 18.33
C ILE A 220 -17.51 -17.95 17.04
N ARG A 221 -18.26 -17.68 15.96
CA ARG A 221 -17.68 -17.15 14.72
C ARG A 221 -17.21 -15.72 14.97
N VAL A 222 -15.89 -15.52 14.97
CA VAL A 222 -15.29 -14.19 15.10
C VAL A 222 -15.45 -13.46 13.78
N THR A 223 -16.17 -12.34 13.78
CA THR A 223 -16.23 -11.42 12.66
C THR A 223 -15.26 -10.24 12.88
N PRO A 224 -14.82 -9.55 11.82
CA PRO A 224 -13.83 -8.47 11.93
C PRO A 224 -14.24 -7.32 12.86
N GLU A 225 -15.55 -7.12 13.12
CA GLU A 225 -16.02 -6.04 14.00
C GLU A 225 -15.70 -6.28 15.48
N MET A 226 -15.53 -7.54 15.89
CA MET A 226 -15.29 -7.92 17.30
C MET A 226 -13.86 -7.65 17.78
N THR A 227 -12.92 -7.35 16.87
CA THR A 227 -11.50 -7.15 17.18
C THR A 227 -11.07 -5.69 17.18
N LEU A 228 -11.99 -4.76 16.93
CA LEU A 228 -11.75 -3.33 16.99
C LEU A 228 -11.84 -2.82 18.44
N ALA A 229 -10.84 -2.07 18.89
CA ALA A 229 -10.86 -1.47 20.22
C ALA A 229 -11.90 -0.34 20.30
N PRO A 230 -12.68 -0.23 21.40
CA PRO A 230 -13.64 0.85 21.56
C PRO A 230 -12.92 2.21 21.69
N GLU A 231 -13.53 3.26 21.14
CA GLU A 231 -12.92 4.60 21.15
C GLU A 231 -12.78 5.17 22.58
N PRO A 232 -11.66 5.86 22.89
CA PRO A 232 -11.42 6.37 24.23
C PRO A 232 -12.26 7.63 24.52
N GLU A 233 -13.01 7.60 25.64
CA GLU A 233 -13.76 8.75 26.15
C GLU A 233 -12.84 9.88 26.65
N THR A 234 -13.12 11.11 26.21
CA THR A 234 -12.48 12.35 26.69
C THR A 234 -12.70 12.56 28.20
N ARG A 235 -11.64 12.43 29.02
CA ARG A 235 -11.70 12.71 30.47
C ARG A 235 -11.60 14.20 30.80
N ALA A 236 -12.62 14.71 31.49
CA ALA A 236 -12.62 16.03 32.13
C ALA A 236 -11.56 16.13 33.26
N ARG A 237 -10.85 17.26 33.33
CA ARG A 237 -9.83 17.58 34.35
C ARG A 237 -10.49 17.74 35.74
N LYS A 238 -10.08 16.94 36.73
CA LYS A 238 -10.39 17.17 38.15
C LYS A 238 -9.46 18.26 38.73
N LYS A 239 -10.06 19.31 39.31
CA LYS A 239 -9.39 20.28 40.21
C LYS A 239 -8.94 19.54 41.49
N LYS A 240 -7.69 19.76 41.91
CA LYS A 240 -7.23 19.52 43.29
C LYS A 240 -7.74 20.68 44.15
N SER A 241 -8.32 20.36 45.29
CA SER A 241 -8.51 21.30 46.41
C SER A 241 -7.80 20.71 47.61
N ASP A 242 -6.90 21.49 48.18
CA ASP A 242 -6.11 21.22 49.36
C ASP A 242 -6.99 21.15 50.62
N ALA A 243 -6.62 20.24 51.53
CA ALA A 243 -6.86 20.31 52.97
C ALA A 243 -5.74 19.51 53.67
#